data_AF-A0A9P9C147-F1
#
_entry.id   AF-A0A9P9C147-F1
#
_cell.length_a   1.000
_cell.length_b   1.000
_cell.length_c   1.000
_cell.angle_alpha   90.00
_cell.angle_beta   90.00
_cell.angle_gamma   90.00
#
_symmetry.space_group_name_H-M   'P 1'
#
loop_
_entity.id
_entity.type
_entity.pdbx_description
1 polymer ?
#
loop_
_entity_poly.entity_id
_entity_poly.type
_entity_poly.pdbx_seq_one_letter_code
_entity_poly.pdbx_strand_id
1 'polypeptide(L)'
;SIPVEVCGAQGAQIHEPGNTLLLPAVEFGYVLGSLSHADARTLRRRIRRVVRPEYERVEKEYADGKAKNADDVALANFLYGIVLRYTHIHDEEASPELEAVEPEDEISEKTYAETQSCKCFERVLEVGDKIQYEHWLLYYTHYELAQLLTVLKTPQLTAARTHLELVGSGKHLEGPGHARKGKYSMENALAMKVHAALEVMDAAERETKTKSQ
;
A
#
# COMPACT_ATOMS: atom_id res chain seq x y z
N SER A 1 -11.73 -4.28 -7.95
CA SER A 1 -10.80 -4.15 -9.11
C SER A 1 -10.47 -5.52 -9.67
N ILE A 2 -9.80 -5.60 -10.83
CA ILE A 2 -9.16 -6.82 -11.35
C ILE A 2 -7.68 -6.47 -11.45
N PRO A 3 -6.72 -7.33 -11.05
CA PRO A 3 -5.32 -6.98 -11.17
C PRO A 3 -4.99 -6.86 -12.65
N VAL A 4 -4.19 -5.86 -13.03
CA VAL A 4 -3.99 -5.50 -14.46
C VAL A 4 -3.49 -6.68 -15.33
N GLU A 5 -2.84 -7.67 -14.72
CA GLU A 5 -2.42 -8.92 -15.37
C GLU A 5 -3.59 -9.78 -15.91
N VAL A 6 -4.79 -9.64 -15.35
CA VAL A 6 -6.01 -10.35 -15.73
C VAL A 6 -6.90 -9.51 -16.67
N CYS A 7 -6.60 -8.21 -16.81
CA CYS A 7 -7.36 -7.26 -17.64
C CYS A 7 -7.45 -7.68 -19.12
N GLY A 8 -6.45 -8.42 -19.62
CA GLY A 8 -6.45 -8.94 -20.99
C GLY A 8 -7.36 -10.15 -21.24
N ALA A 9 -7.67 -10.97 -20.23
CA ALA A 9 -8.40 -12.23 -20.39
C ALA A 9 -9.84 -12.20 -19.84
N GLN A 10 -10.13 -11.39 -18.82
CA GLN A 10 -11.45 -11.29 -18.19
C GLN A 10 -12.11 -9.90 -18.34
N GLY A 11 -11.38 -8.89 -18.83
CA GLY A 11 -11.90 -7.52 -18.99
C GLY A 11 -13.14 -7.40 -19.88
N ALA A 12 -13.33 -8.35 -20.80
CA ALA A 12 -14.50 -8.39 -21.70
C ALA A 12 -15.80 -8.86 -21.02
N GLN A 13 -15.74 -9.59 -19.90
CA GLN A 13 -16.93 -10.15 -19.23
C GLN A 13 -17.59 -9.20 -18.23
N ILE A 14 -16.95 -8.06 -17.88
CA ILE A 14 -17.41 -7.13 -16.83
C ILE A 14 -17.85 -5.78 -17.43
N HIS A 15 -18.21 -5.76 -18.72
CA HIS A 15 -18.95 -4.64 -19.29
C HIS A 15 -20.44 -4.69 -18.88
N GLU A 16 -20.71 -4.71 -17.57
CA GLU A 16 -22.01 -4.27 -17.08
C GLU A 16 -22.04 -2.73 -17.05
N PRO A 17 -23.07 -2.07 -17.59
CA PRO A 17 -23.20 -0.62 -17.51
C PRO A 17 -23.20 -0.17 -16.04
N GLY A 18 -22.13 0.52 -15.62
CA GLY A 18 -21.99 1.08 -14.26
C GLY A 18 -20.83 0.55 -13.43
N ASN A 19 -20.01 -0.38 -13.93
CA ASN A 19 -18.86 -0.93 -13.21
C ASN A 19 -17.53 -0.43 -13.83
N THR A 20 -17.09 0.77 -13.45
CA THR A 20 -15.79 1.31 -13.88
C THR A 20 -14.67 0.81 -12.97
N LEU A 21 -13.52 0.46 -13.56
CA LEU A 21 -12.31 0.13 -12.79
C LEU A 21 -11.90 1.32 -11.91
N LEU A 22 -11.64 1.05 -10.63
CA LEU A 22 -11.20 2.06 -9.67
C LEU A 22 -9.71 2.34 -9.85
N LEU A 23 -9.37 3.57 -10.27
CA LEU A 23 -7.97 4.05 -10.35
C LEU A 23 -6.99 3.12 -11.12
N PRO A 24 -7.35 2.58 -12.31
CA PRO A 24 -6.56 1.54 -12.98
C PRO A 24 -5.15 1.99 -13.35
N ALA A 25 -4.97 3.26 -13.72
CA ALA A 25 -3.65 3.81 -14.05
C ALA A 25 -2.71 3.87 -12.84
N VAL A 26 -3.26 4.14 -11.65
CA VAL A 26 -2.47 4.24 -10.41
C VAL A 26 -2.14 2.84 -9.90
N GLU A 27 -3.11 1.92 -9.94
CA GLU A 27 -2.88 0.50 -9.65
C GLU A 27 -1.77 -0.07 -10.56
N PHE A 28 -1.85 0.19 -11.87
CA PHE A 28 -0.83 -0.24 -12.81
C PHE A 28 0.55 0.36 -12.49
N GLY A 29 0.59 1.66 -12.19
CA GLY A 29 1.83 2.33 -11.82
C GLY A 29 2.45 1.75 -10.55
N TYR A 30 1.63 1.31 -9.60
CA TYR A 30 2.10 0.62 -8.41
C TYR A 30 2.71 -0.74 -8.74
N VAL A 31 1.98 -1.57 -9.50
CA VAL A 31 2.41 -2.92 -9.87
C VAL A 31 3.73 -2.90 -10.65
N LEU A 32 3.89 -1.94 -11.57
CA LEU A 32 5.13 -1.77 -12.34
C LEU A 32 6.25 -1.05 -11.58
N GLY A 33 5.99 -0.55 -10.37
CA GLY A 33 6.97 0.21 -9.58
C GLY A 33 7.25 1.62 -10.11
N SER A 34 6.42 2.17 -11.00
CA SER A 34 6.63 3.55 -11.48
C SER A 34 6.35 4.59 -10.39
N LEU A 35 5.51 4.26 -9.41
CA LEU A 35 5.17 5.18 -8.31
C LEU A 35 6.36 5.43 -7.36
N SER A 36 7.24 4.45 -7.15
CA SER A 36 8.45 4.62 -6.30
C SER A 36 9.55 5.44 -6.97
N HIS A 37 9.37 5.83 -8.23
CA HIS A 37 10.30 6.68 -8.97
C HIS A 37 9.69 8.04 -9.29
N ALA A 38 8.46 8.29 -8.86
CA ALA A 38 7.81 9.58 -9.03
C ALA A 38 8.36 10.57 -8.00
N ASP A 39 8.64 11.81 -8.42
CA ASP A 39 9.03 12.86 -7.49
C ASP A 39 7.88 13.20 -6.51
N ALA A 40 8.23 13.65 -5.31
CA ALA A 40 7.26 14.05 -4.29
C ALA A 40 6.26 15.08 -4.83
N ARG A 41 6.70 15.96 -5.72
CA ARG A 41 5.85 16.94 -6.40
C ARG A 41 4.77 16.29 -7.27
N THR A 42 5.09 15.29 -8.09
CA THR A 42 4.11 14.56 -8.90
C THR A 42 3.16 13.77 -8.03
N LEU A 43 3.68 13.11 -6.99
CA LEU A 43 2.85 12.38 -6.02
C LEU A 43 1.84 13.30 -5.35
N ARG A 44 2.28 14.43 -4.80
CA ARG A 44 1.43 15.43 -4.12
C ARG A 44 0.47 16.16 -5.06
N ARG A 45 0.96 16.69 -6.19
CA ARG A 45 0.19 17.61 -7.03
C ARG A 45 -0.62 16.93 -8.13
N ARG A 46 -0.21 15.76 -8.61
CA ARG A 46 -0.90 15.05 -9.71
C ARG A 46 -1.61 13.81 -9.19
N ILE A 47 -0.87 12.87 -8.61
CA ILE A 47 -1.40 11.54 -8.29
C ILE A 47 -2.39 11.61 -7.13
N ARG A 48 -2.00 12.24 -6.01
CA ARG A 48 -2.88 12.41 -4.84
C ARG A 48 -4.17 13.16 -5.17
N ARG A 49 -4.15 14.12 -6.10
CA ARG A 49 -5.36 14.84 -6.53
C ARG A 49 -6.38 13.96 -7.25
N VAL A 50 -5.92 12.88 -7.89
CA VAL A 50 -6.78 11.90 -8.56
C VAL A 50 -7.23 10.82 -7.57
N VAL A 51 -6.32 10.34 -6.72
CA VAL A 51 -6.61 9.23 -5.79
C VAL A 51 -7.51 9.66 -4.63
N ARG A 52 -7.28 10.85 -4.06
CA ARG A 52 -7.98 11.32 -2.86
C ARG A 52 -9.51 11.42 -3.03
N PRO A 53 -10.06 12.03 -4.11
CA PRO A 53 -11.51 12.11 -4.27
C PRO A 53 -12.17 10.74 -4.43
N GLU A 54 -11.51 9.79 -5.11
CA GLU A 54 -12.02 8.43 -5.26
C GLU A 54 -11.99 7.67 -3.94
N TYR A 55 -10.91 7.82 -3.15
CA TYR A 55 -10.84 7.31 -1.79
C TYR A 55 -11.99 7.85 -0.92
N GLU A 56 -12.19 9.18 -0.88
CA GLU A 56 -13.25 9.82 -0.10
C GLU A 56 -14.64 9.37 -0.57
N ARG A 57 -14.83 9.20 -1.89
CA ARG A 57 -16.08 8.72 -2.48
C ARG A 57 -16.40 7.29 -2.06
N VAL A 58 -15.44 6.38 -2.19
CA VAL A 58 -15.62 4.95 -1.88
C VAL A 58 -15.86 4.73 -0.39
N GLU A 59 -15.11 5.41 0.49
CA GLU A 59 -15.33 5.33 1.94
C GLU A 59 -16.73 5.82 2.33
N LYS A 60 -17.17 6.94 1.74
CA LYS A 60 -18.52 7.46 1.99
C LYS A 60 -19.60 6.51 1.49
N GLU A 61 -19.45 5.97 0.28
CA GLU A 61 -20.41 5.01 -0.27
C GLU A 61 -20.48 3.73 0.59
N TYR A 62 -19.34 3.27 1.13
CA TYR A 62 -19.31 2.09 2.00
C TYR A 62 -19.95 2.37 3.38
N ALA A 63 -19.70 3.54 3.96
CA ALA A 63 -20.35 3.96 5.19
C ALA A 63 -21.88 4.10 5.04
N ASP A 64 -22.34 4.59 3.88
CA ASP A 64 -23.76 4.70 3.54
C ASP A 64 -24.41 3.33 3.22
N GLY A 65 -23.65 2.23 3.20
CA GLY A 65 -24.11 0.91 2.76
C GLY A 65 -24.44 0.83 1.27
N LYS A 66 -23.97 1.78 0.46
CA LYS A 66 -24.19 1.88 -0.98
C LYS A 66 -23.05 1.25 -1.80
N ALA A 67 -21.82 1.27 -1.29
CA ALA A 67 -20.70 0.61 -1.96
C ALA A 67 -20.92 -0.89 -1.94
N LYS A 68 -20.85 -1.50 -3.12
CA LYS A 68 -21.22 -2.90 -3.30
C LYS A 68 -20.12 -3.88 -2.87
N ASN A 69 -18.84 -3.49 -2.92
CA ASN A 69 -17.73 -4.43 -2.85
C ASN A 69 -16.61 -3.96 -1.89
N ALA A 70 -16.21 -4.85 -0.98
CA ALA A 70 -15.07 -4.61 -0.09
C ALA A 70 -13.73 -4.50 -0.86
N ASP A 71 -13.63 -5.13 -2.03
CA ASP A 71 -12.46 -5.04 -2.92
C ASP A 71 -12.14 -3.60 -3.34
N ASP A 72 -13.15 -2.78 -3.62
CA ASP A 72 -12.93 -1.39 -4.05
C ASP A 72 -12.54 -0.50 -2.87
N VAL A 73 -13.09 -0.77 -1.68
CA VAL A 73 -12.67 -0.12 -0.43
C VAL A 73 -11.22 -0.44 -0.12
N ALA A 74 -10.86 -1.73 -0.22
CA ALA A 74 -9.50 -2.20 -0.03
C ALA A 74 -8.55 -1.53 -1.03
N LEU A 75 -8.88 -1.51 -2.32
CA LEU A 75 -8.02 -0.90 -3.34
C LEU A 75 -7.88 0.62 -3.13
N ALA A 76 -8.98 1.33 -2.85
CA ALA A 76 -8.95 2.78 -2.65
C ALA A 76 -8.03 3.17 -1.50
N ASN A 77 -8.19 2.50 -0.36
CA ASN A 77 -7.35 2.71 0.83
C ASN A 77 -5.90 2.32 0.54
N PHE A 78 -5.68 1.16 -0.07
CA PHE A 78 -4.35 0.70 -0.43
C PHE A 78 -3.61 1.74 -1.27
N LEU A 79 -4.17 2.16 -2.41
CA LEU A 79 -3.53 3.12 -3.31
C LEU A 79 -3.34 4.51 -2.66
N TYR A 80 -4.30 4.97 -1.85
CA TYR A 80 -4.13 6.24 -1.14
C TYR A 80 -2.99 6.15 -0.11
N GLY A 81 -2.92 5.06 0.66
CA GLY A 81 -1.82 4.78 1.58
C GLY A 81 -0.46 4.72 0.87
N ILE A 82 -0.37 4.03 -0.27
CA ILE A 82 0.86 3.99 -1.10
C ILE A 82 1.33 5.41 -1.46
N VAL A 83 0.43 6.24 -1.97
CA VAL A 83 0.78 7.61 -2.42
C VAL A 83 1.26 8.46 -1.24
N LEU A 84 0.65 8.33 -0.07
CA LEU A 84 1.07 9.02 1.14
C LEU A 84 2.44 8.52 1.63
N ARG A 85 2.67 7.20 1.64
CA ARG A 85 3.96 6.61 2.02
C ARG A 85 5.09 7.08 1.11
N TYR A 86 4.89 7.03 -0.21
CA TYR A 86 5.93 7.50 -1.14
C TYR A 86 6.17 9.01 -1.04
N THR A 87 5.13 9.78 -0.73
CA THR A 87 5.32 11.21 -0.44
C THR A 87 6.29 11.39 0.73
N HIS A 88 6.07 10.68 1.83
CA HIS A 88 6.96 10.71 3.01
C HIS A 88 8.40 10.30 2.70
N ILE A 89 8.60 9.17 2.00
CA ILE A 89 9.94 8.66 1.66
C ILE A 89 10.72 9.65 0.79
N HIS A 90 10.08 10.16 -0.28
CA HIS A 90 10.78 11.05 -1.21
C HIS A 90 11.04 12.45 -0.65
N ASP A 91 10.28 12.90 0.36
CA ASP A 91 10.61 14.13 1.08
C ASP A 91 11.90 13.97 1.91
N GLU A 92 12.20 12.78 2.44
CA GLU A 92 13.45 12.53 3.17
C GLU A 92 14.68 12.48 2.26
N GLU A 93 14.49 12.08 1.00
CA GLU A 93 15.55 12.00 -0.02
C GLU A 93 15.73 13.30 -0.81
N ALA A 94 14.75 14.21 -0.77
CA ALA A 94 14.79 15.47 -1.51
C ALA A 94 15.83 16.42 -0.94
N SER A 95 16.73 16.93 -1.79
CA SER A 95 17.62 18.02 -1.38
C SER A 95 16.80 19.28 -1.05
N PRO A 96 17.12 19.99 0.05
CA PRO A 96 16.34 21.13 0.58
C PRO A 96 16.28 22.35 -0.35
N GLU A 97 16.94 22.30 -1.51
CA GLU A 97 17.01 23.42 -2.46
C GLU A 97 15.76 23.57 -3.35
N LEU A 98 14.82 22.60 -3.34
CA LEU A 98 13.77 22.53 -4.37
C LEU A 98 12.40 23.09 -3.99
N GLU A 99 12.02 23.22 -2.72
CA GLU A 99 10.76 23.89 -2.34
C GLU A 99 10.89 24.63 -1.01
N ALA A 100 10.71 25.96 -1.03
CA ALA A 100 10.50 26.76 0.18
C ALA A 100 9.08 26.52 0.69
N VAL A 101 8.86 25.38 1.35
CA VAL A 101 7.70 25.18 2.21
C VAL A 101 8.08 25.70 3.60
N GLU A 102 7.17 26.43 4.24
CA GLU A 102 7.40 26.85 5.63
C GLU A 102 7.59 25.58 6.49
N PRO A 103 8.61 25.53 7.36
CA PRO A 103 8.97 24.30 8.09
C PRO A 103 7.82 23.76 8.96
N GLU A 104 6.87 24.62 9.36
CA GLU A 104 5.70 24.25 10.15
C GLU A 104 4.62 23.52 9.33
N ASP A 105 4.44 23.89 8.06
CA ASP A 105 3.54 23.21 7.11
C ASP A 105 4.11 21.86 6.68
N GLU A 106 5.44 21.74 6.58
CA GLU A 106 6.13 20.50 6.22
C GLU A 106 6.02 19.43 7.32
N ILE A 107 6.22 19.81 8.59
CA ILE A 107 6.07 18.90 9.74
C ILE A 107 4.62 18.40 9.85
N SER A 108 3.65 19.29 9.62
CA SER A 108 2.21 18.97 9.62
C SER A 108 1.87 17.94 8.52
N GLU A 109 2.39 18.14 7.31
CA GLU A 109 2.12 17.25 6.18
C GLU A 109 2.79 15.88 6.36
N LYS A 110 4.01 15.82 6.88
CA LYS A 110 4.72 14.57 7.18
C LYS A 110 3.96 13.73 8.20
N THR A 111 3.57 14.35 9.32
CA THR A 111 2.81 13.69 10.38
C THR A 111 1.44 13.21 9.87
N TYR A 112 0.80 14.01 9.02
CA TYR A 112 -0.45 13.63 8.35
C TYR A 112 -0.25 12.42 7.44
N ALA A 113 0.80 12.41 6.60
CA ALA A 113 1.08 11.33 5.66
C ALA A 113 1.36 10.00 6.39
N GLU A 114 2.18 10.01 7.44
CA GLU A 114 2.45 8.84 8.28
C GLU A 114 1.14 8.29 8.88
N THR A 115 0.40 9.15 9.60
CA THR A 115 -0.81 8.76 10.33
C THR A 115 -1.89 8.26 9.38
N GLN A 116 -2.09 8.97 8.27
CA GLN A 116 -3.15 8.64 7.33
C GLN A 116 -2.78 7.41 6.49
N SER A 117 -1.51 7.21 6.14
CA SER A 117 -1.07 5.99 5.46
C SER A 117 -1.27 4.76 6.35
N CYS A 118 -0.94 4.83 7.65
CA CYS A 118 -1.21 3.75 8.60
C CYS A 118 -2.70 3.41 8.63
N LYS A 119 -3.57 4.42 8.81
CA LYS A 119 -5.03 4.22 8.83
C LYS A 119 -5.55 3.57 7.55
N CYS A 120 -5.02 3.96 6.40
CA CYS A 120 -5.40 3.36 5.13
C CYS A 120 -5.03 1.87 5.10
N PHE A 121 -3.81 1.51 5.50
CA PHE A 121 -3.41 0.10 5.53
C PHE A 121 -4.18 -0.72 6.56
N GLU A 122 -4.38 -0.19 7.77
CA GLU A 122 -5.23 -0.82 8.79
C GLU A 122 -6.64 -1.06 8.26
N ARG A 123 -7.20 -0.08 7.55
CA ARG A 123 -8.52 -0.20 6.92
C ARG A 123 -8.59 -1.33 5.90
N VAL A 124 -7.54 -1.57 5.11
CA VAL A 124 -7.48 -2.72 4.19
C VAL A 124 -7.47 -4.03 4.96
N LEU A 125 -6.71 -4.12 6.06
CA LEU A 125 -6.67 -5.32 6.90
C LEU A 125 -8.03 -5.59 7.56
N GLU A 126 -8.76 -4.55 7.98
CA GLU A 126 -10.11 -4.66 8.58
C GLU A 126 -11.15 -5.23 7.62
N VAL A 127 -11.05 -4.92 6.33
CA VAL A 127 -11.96 -5.43 5.29
C VAL A 127 -11.41 -6.65 4.57
N GLY A 128 -10.22 -7.11 4.96
CA GLY A 128 -9.45 -8.15 4.26
C GLY A 128 -10.17 -9.50 4.15
N ASP A 129 -10.98 -9.84 5.16
CA ASP A 129 -11.81 -11.04 5.20
C ASP A 129 -12.98 -11.01 4.20
N LYS A 130 -13.38 -9.81 3.78
CA LYS A 130 -14.50 -9.58 2.85
C LYS A 130 -14.06 -9.42 1.40
N ILE A 131 -12.76 -9.39 1.13
CA ILE A 131 -12.20 -9.30 -0.23
C ILE A 131 -12.56 -10.57 -1.00
N GLN A 132 -13.19 -10.41 -2.17
CA GLN A 132 -13.69 -11.53 -2.97
C GLN A 132 -12.75 -11.93 -4.11
N TYR A 133 -12.05 -10.95 -4.70
CA TYR A 133 -11.28 -11.14 -5.93
C TYR A 133 -9.82 -10.70 -5.74
N GLU A 134 -9.60 -9.51 -5.17
CA GLU A 134 -8.30 -8.82 -5.15
C GLU A 134 -7.44 -9.17 -3.93
N HIS A 135 -7.26 -10.46 -3.68
CA HIS A 135 -6.65 -10.90 -2.43
C HIS A 135 -5.16 -10.53 -2.29
N TRP A 136 -4.48 -10.26 -3.40
CA TRP A 136 -3.10 -9.74 -3.36
C TRP A 136 -3.00 -8.46 -2.53
N LEU A 137 -4.06 -7.63 -2.48
CA LEU A 137 -4.11 -6.41 -1.68
C LEU A 137 -3.81 -6.68 -0.21
N LEU A 138 -4.34 -7.77 0.34
CA LEU A 138 -4.13 -8.13 1.75
C LEU A 138 -2.65 -8.40 2.05
N TYR A 139 -2.01 -9.22 1.20
CA TYR A 139 -0.60 -9.57 1.34
C TYR A 139 0.32 -8.37 1.11
N TYR A 140 0.06 -7.59 0.06
CA TYR A 140 0.81 -6.39 -0.24
C TYR A 140 0.63 -5.32 0.83
N THR A 141 -0.54 -5.24 1.48
CA THR A 141 -0.78 -4.32 2.60
C THR A 141 0.13 -4.64 3.78
N HIS A 142 0.29 -5.92 4.14
CA HIS A 142 1.25 -6.30 5.19
C HIS A 142 2.69 -5.91 4.83
N TYR A 143 3.11 -6.16 3.60
CA TYR A 143 4.43 -5.74 3.14
C TYR A 143 4.60 -4.21 3.21
N GLU A 144 3.62 -3.44 2.74
CA GLU A 144 3.74 -1.99 2.67
C GLU A 144 3.57 -1.29 4.01
N LEU A 145 2.77 -1.87 4.91
CA LEU A 145 2.73 -1.46 6.31
C LEU A 145 4.06 -1.73 6.99
N ALA A 146 4.72 -2.86 6.72
CA ALA A 146 6.07 -3.12 7.23
C ALA A 146 7.08 -2.06 6.75
N GLN A 147 7.06 -1.72 5.45
CA GLN A 147 7.91 -0.66 4.90
C GLN A 147 7.65 0.68 5.61
N LEU A 148 6.39 1.07 5.79
CA LEU A 148 6.03 2.29 6.50
C LEU A 148 6.55 2.28 7.95
N LEU A 149 6.35 1.19 8.69
CA LEU A 149 6.78 1.06 10.09
C LEU A 149 8.30 1.19 10.28
N THR A 150 9.10 0.88 9.25
CA THR A 150 10.56 1.07 9.29
C THR A 150 11.02 2.52 9.12
N VAL A 151 10.21 3.36 8.46
CA VAL A 151 10.55 4.75 8.12
C VAL A 151 9.77 5.78 8.92
N LEU A 152 8.95 5.36 9.88
CA LEU A 152 8.29 6.26 10.82
C LEU A 152 9.33 7.03 11.64
N LYS A 153 8.98 8.23 12.08
CA LYS A 153 9.80 9.03 13.03
C LYS A 153 10.29 8.22 14.24
N THR A 154 9.46 7.32 14.75
CA THR A 154 9.85 6.29 15.72
C THR A 154 9.68 4.92 15.07
N PRO A 155 10.77 4.29 14.58
CA PRO A 155 10.68 3.02 13.88
C PRO A 155 10.15 1.90 14.78
N GLN A 156 9.20 1.12 14.24
CA GLN A 156 8.60 -0.02 14.93
C GLN A 156 9.08 -1.34 14.30
N LEU A 157 10.39 -1.59 14.41
CA LEU A 157 11.07 -2.69 13.69
C LEU A 157 10.50 -4.08 14.01
N THR A 158 10.12 -4.34 15.27
CA THR A 158 9.52 -5.62 15.66
C THR A 158 8.16 -5.85 14.99
N ALA A 159 7.34 -4.82 14.90
CA ALA A 159 6.05 -4.88 14.23
C ALA A 159 6.23 -5.03 12.70
N ALA A 160 7.19 -4.30 12.12
CA ALA A 160 7.55 -4.44 10.71
C ALA A 160 7.98 -5.87 10.36
N ARG A 161 8.89 -6.46 11.15
CA ARG A 161 9.34 -7.85 10.97
C ARG A 161 8.17 -8.83 11.05
N THR A 162 7.27 -8.64 12.03
CA THR A 162 6.09 -9.51 12.19
C THR A 162 5.24 -9.53 10.92
N HIS A 163 5.00 -8.38 10.30
CA HIS A 163 4.24 -8.31 9.04
C HIS A 163 4.97 -8.98 7.87
N LEU A 164 6.29 -8.82 7.76
CA LEU A 164 7.08 -9.49 6.73
C LEU A 164 7.08 -11.01 6.90
N GLU A 165 7.23 -11.50 8.14
CA GLU A 165 7.19 -12.93 8.46
C GLU A 165 5.81 -13.53 8.23
N LEU A 166 4.72 -12.77 8.46
CA LEU A 166 3.36 -13.20 8.12
C LEU A 166 3.23 -13.49 6.63
N VAL A 167 3.69 -12.58 5.76
CA VAL A 167 3.67 -12.78 4.30
C VAL A 167 4.63 -13.90 3.90
N GLY A 168 5.84 -13.92 4.45
CA GLY A 168 6.87 -14.92 4.16
C GLY A 168 6.51 -16.34 4.62
N SER A 169 5.56 -16.48 5.56
CA SER A 169 5.09 -17.78 6.03
C SER A 169 4.35 -18.60 4.96
N GLY A 170 3.87 -17.95 3.89
CA GLY A 170 3.06 -18.59 2.85
C GLY A 170 1.69 -19.05 3.32
N LYS A 171 1.26 -18.68 4.53
CA LYS A 171 -0.06 -19.01 5.06
C LYS A 171 -1.14 -18.14 4.40
N HIS A 172 -2.34 -18.69 4.34
CA HIS A 172 -3.54 -17.96 3.92
C HIS A 172 -3.88 -16.89 4.95
N LEU A 173 -3.99 -15.64 4.50
CA LEU A 173 -4.29 -14.49 5.37
C LEU A 173 -5.76 -14.05 5.27
N GLU A 174 -6.54 -14.61 4.34
CA GLU A 174 -7.93 -14.21 4.05
C GLU A 174 -8.95 -14.60 5.15
N GLY A 175 -8.48 -15.12 6.27
CA GLY A 175 -9.32 -15.56 7.39
C GLY A 175 -9.91 -16.97 7.23
N PRO A 176 -10.52 -17.49 8.31
CA PRO A 176 -11.08 -18.84 8.34
C PRO A 176 -12.29 -18.95 7.41
N GLY A 177 -12.25 -19.91 6.47
CA GLY A 177 -13.33 -20.16 5.50
C GLY A 177 -13.10 -19.58 4.10
N HIS A 178 -12.13 -18.68 3.95
CA HIS A 178 -11.74 -18.06 2.67
C HIS A 178 -10.36 -18.49 2.18
N ALA A 179 -9.82 -19.58 2.74
CA ALA A 179 -8.53 -20.14 2.34
C ALA A 179 -8.57 -20.53 0.86
N ARG A 180 -7.83 -19.78 0.03
CA ARG A 180 -7.75 -20.03 -1.40
C ARG A 180 -7.08 -21.37 -1.66
N LYS A 181 -7.44 -21.98 -2.78
CA LYS A 181 -6.68 -23.08 -3.34
C LYS A 181 -5.69 -22.52 -4.37
N GLY A 182 -4.39 -22.55 -4.03
CA GLY A 182 -3.32 -22.15 -4.94
C GLY A 182 -2.81 -20.72 -4.70
N LYS A 183 -2.00 -20.24 -5.64
CA LYS A 183 -1.30 -18.95 -5.51
C LYS A 183 -2.24 -17.76 -5.67
N TYR A 184 -1.93 -16.66 -5.00
CA TYR A 184 -2.55 -15.36 -5.30
C TYR A 184 -1.78 -14.62 -6.39
N SER A 185 -2.46 -13.64 -6.99
CA SER A 185 -1.88 -12.71 -7.96
C SER A 185 -0.59 -12.07 -7.43
N MET A 186 0.46 -12.07 -8.25
CA MET A 186 1.77 -11.48 -7.94
C MET A 186 2.52 -12.05 -6.71
N GLU A 187 2.13 -13.22 -6.17
CA GLU A 187 2.77 -13.84 -5.00
C GLU A 187 4.30 -13.95 -5.13
N ASN A 188 4.81 -14.39 -6.27
CA ASN A 188 6.25 -14.55 -6.47
C ASN A 188 7.00 -13.20 -6.40
N ALA A 189 6.40 -12.14 -6.96
CA ALA A 189 6.99 -10.80 -6.92
C ALA A 189 7.02 -10.27 -5.49
N LEU A 190 5.96 -10.51 -4.72
CA LEU A 190 5.92 -10.13 -3.31
C LEU A 190 6.93 -10.92 -2.47
N ALA A 191 7.06 -12.22 -2.69
CA ALA A 191 8.02 -13.06 -1.98
C ALA A 191 9.45 -12.53 -2.13
N MET A 192 9.84 -12.14 -3.35
CA MET A 192 11.15 -11.51 -3.59
C MET A 192 11.34 -10.20 -2.80
N LYS A 193 10.31 -9.34 -2.78
CA LYS A 193 10.34 -8.08 -2.01
C LYS A 193 10.47 -8.33 -0.50
N VAL A 194 9.72 -9.29 0.03
CA VAL A 194 9.75 -9.66 1.46
C VAL A 194 11.13 -10.19 1.86
N HIS A 195 11.72 -11.08 1.05
CA HIS A 195 13.07 -11.58 1.31
C HIS A 195 14.11 -10.45 1.32
N ALA A 196 14.05 -9.55 0.33
CA ALA A 196 14.95 -8.39 0.29
C ALA A 196 14.79 -7.49 1.53
N ALA A 197 13.55 -7.23 1.96
CA ALA A 197 13.27 -6.41 3.13
C ALA A 197 13.80 -7.05 4.43
N LEU A 198 13.61 -8.36 4.61
CA LEU A 198 14.13 -9.08 5.78
C LEU A 198 15.66 -9.07 5.83
N GLU A 199 16.34 -9.25 4.70
CA GLU A 199 17.81 -9.18 4.63
C GLU A 199 18.34 -7.79 5.02
N VAL A 200 17.68 -6.72 4.58
CA VAL A 200 18.03 -5.34 4.97
C VAL A 200 17.89 -5.15 6.49
N MET A 201 16.82 -5.66 7.09
CA MET A 201 16.62 -5.59 8.54
C MET A 201 17.68 -6.40 9.30
N ASP A 202 17.99 -7.62 8.85
CA ASP A 202 19.02 -8.47 9.43
C ASP A 202 20.41 -7.81 9.35
N ALA A 203 20.73 -7.14 8.23
CA ALA A 203 21.97 -6.40 8.07
C ALA A 203 22.07 -5.23 9.07
N ALA A 204 21.02 -4.44 9.22
CA ALA A 204 20.97 -3.33 10.19
C ALA A 204 21.13 -3.81 11.64
N GLU A 205 20.51 -4.94 12.00
CA GLU A 205 20.67 -5.56 13.32
C GLU A 205 22.11 -6.06 13.58
N ARG A 206 22.81 -6.54 12.55
CA ARG A 206 24.22 -6.95 12.68
C ARG A 206 25.12 -5.74 12.93
N GLU A 207 24.92 -4.65 12.19
CA GLU A 207 25.72 -3.42 12.34
C GLU A 207 25.58 -2.78 13.73
N THR A 208 24.36 -2.76 14.27
CA THR A 208 24.10 -2.21 15.62
C THR A 208 24.78 -3.04 16.72
N LYS A 209 24.80 -4.37 16.58
CA LYS A 209 25.53 -5.27 17.49
C LYS A 209 27.04 -5.05 17.43
N THR A 210 27.62 -4.85 16.24
CA THR A 210 29.05 -4.58 16.08
C THR A 210 29.47 -3.23 16.67
N LYS A 211 28.62 -2.20 16.63
CA LYS A 211 28.92 -0.88 17.21
C LYS A 211 28.82 -0.82 18.73
N SER A 212 28.20 -1.82 19.36
CA SER A 212 27.99 -1.88 20.81
C SER A 212 29.01 -2.79 21.54
N GLN A 213 29.97 -3.35 20.80
CA GLN A 213 31.13 -4.12 21.29
C GLN A 213 32.39 -3.28 21.20
#